data_AF-A0A9X2CSC8-F1
#
_entry.id   AF-A0A9X2CSC8-F1
#
_cell.length_a   1.000
_cell.length_b   1.000
_cell.length_c   1.000
_cell.angle_alpha   90.00
_cell.angle_beta   90.00
_cell.angle_gamma   90.00
#
_symmetry.space_group_name_H-M   'P 1'
#
loop_
_entity.id
_entity.type
_entity.pdbx_description
1 polymer ?
#
loop_
_entity_poly.entity_id
_entity_poly.type
_entity_poly.pdbx_seq_one_letter_code
_entity_poly.pdbx_strand_id
1 'polypeptide(L)' 'MKEVKLVTSGGGVFEVTVNDQLVYSKKETGSFPDPKEVIEIMEKMAE' A
#
# COMPACT_ATOMS: atom_id res chain seq x y z
N MET A 1 0.27 -2.87 -19.57
CA MET A 1 0.46 -1.48 -19.10
C MET A 1 0.69 -1.54 -17.60
N LYS A 2 1.64 -0.77 -17.05
CA LYS A 2 1.76 -0.57 -15.61
C LYS A 2 0.87 0.62 -15.25
N GLU A 3 0.01 0.45 -14.25
CA GLU A 3 -0.95 1.47 -13.83
C GLU A 3 -0.84 1.70 -12.32
N VAL A 4 -0.95 2.96 -11.92
CA VAL A 4 -1.08 3.35 -10.52
C VAL A 4 -2.37 4.15 -10.41
N LYS A 5 -3.22 3.78 -9.44
CA LYS A 5 -4.50 4.43 -9.17
C LYS A 5 -4.52 4.93 -7.73
N LEU A 6 -5.01 6.15 -7.55
CA LEU A 6 -5.35 6.68 -6.23
C LEU A 6 -6.84 6.44 -6.01
N VAL A 7 -7.17 5.58 -5.05
CA VAL A 7 -8.55 5.29 -4.67
C VAL A 7 -8.88 6.14 -3.44
N THR A 8 -9.80 7.08 -3.58
CA THR A 8 -10.23 7.93 -2.46
C THR A 8 -11.02 7.11 -1.46
N SER A 9 -10.65 7.18 -0.17
CA SER A 9 -11.34 6.51 0.92
C SER A 9 -11.63 7.49 2.07
N GLY A 10 -12.56 7.12 2.95
CA GLY A 10 -12.96 7.92 4.12
C GLY A 10 -12.17 7.60 5.38
N GLY A 11 -12.31 8.44 6.42
CA GLY A 11 -11.86 8.10 7.78
C GLY A 11 -10.35 8.08 8.02
N GLY A 12 -9.55 8.73 7.17
CA GLY A 12 -8.09 8.83 7.35
C GLY A 12 -7.33 7.52 7.13
N VAL A 13 -7.97 6.56 6.46
CA VAL A 13 -7.39 5.28 6.06
C VAL A 13 -6.37 5.48 4.94
N PHE A 14 -5.26 4.76 5.03
CA PHE A 14 -4.25 4.69 3.98
C PHE A 14 -3.90 3.21 3.77
N GLU A 15 -4.17 2.72 2.57
CA GLU A 15 -3.99 1.33 2.19
C GLU A 15 -3.24 1.27 0.86
N VAL A 16 -2.30 0.34 0.76
CA VAL A 16 -1.54 0.07 -0.46
C VAL A 16 -1.80 -1.37 -0.84
N THR A 17 -2.16 -1.58 -2.11
CA THR A 17 -2.43 -2.89 -2.69
C THR A 17 -1.65 -3.07 -3.98
N VAL A 18 -1.08 -4.25 -4.19
CA VAL A 18 -0.41 -4.64 -5.43
C VAL A 18 -1.10 -5.89 -5.97
N ASN A 19 -1.56 -5.87 -7.21
CA ASN A 19 -2.33 -6.98 -7.82
C ASN A 19 -3.48 -7.47 -6.91
N ASP A 20 -4.26 -6.54 -6.35
CA ASP A 20 -5.35 -6.80 -5.40
C ASP A 20 -4.94 -7.43 -4.06
N GLN A 21 -3.63 -7.56 -3.78
CA GLN A 21 -3.11 -8.01 -2.50
C GLN A 21 -2.75 -6.82 -1.61
N LEU A 22 -3.27 -6.79 -0.38
CA LEU A 22 -2.95 -5.76 0.60
C LEU A 22 -1.49 -5.88 1.04
N VAL A 23 -0.70 -4.84 0.79
CA VAL A 23 0.71 -4.77 1.19
C VAL A 23 0.90 -3.93 2.45
N TYR A 24 0.01 -2.97 2.69
CA TYR A 24 0.03 -2.14 3.88
C TYR A 24 -1.35 -1.59 4.20
N SER A 25 -1.70 -1.53 5.50
CA SER A 25 -2.86 -0.80 6.00
C SER A 25 -2.53 0.01 7.24
N LYS A 26 -2.61 1.35 7.12
CA LYS A 26 -2.54 2.27 8.26
C LYS A 26 -3.63 1.99 9.29
N LYS A 27 -4.76 1.44 8.86
CA LYS A 27 -5.86 1.08 9.76
C LYS A 27 -5.46 -0.05 10.71
N GLU A 28 -4.63 -0.98 10.24
CA GLU A 28 -4.14 -2.10 11.05
C GLU A 28 -2.91 -1.71 11.88
N THR A 29 -1.97 -0.96 11.30
CA THR A 29 -0.73 -0.56 11.97
C THR A 29 -0.90 0.66 12.89
N GLY A 30 -1.95 1.46 12.68
CA GLY A 30 -2.20 2.72 13.38
C GLY A 30 -1.27 3.87 12.98
N SER A 31 -0.30 3.65 12.08
CA SER A 31 0.72 4.62 11.69
C SER A 31 0.82 4.76 10.17
N PHE A 32 1.42 5.85 9.69
CA PHE A 32 1.73 5.99 8.26
C PHE A 32 3.01 5.20 7.95
N PRO A 33 3.11 4.50 6.81
CA PRO A 33 4.28 3.69 6.51
C PRO A 33 5.52 4.55 6.25
N ASP A 34 6.70 3.98 6.49
CA ASP A 34 7.91 4.51 5.88
C ASP A 34 7.90 4.20 4.37
N PRO A 35 8.24 5.16 3.49
CA PRO A 35 8.24 4.92 2.06
C PRO A 35 9.15 3.77 1.61
N LYS A 36 10.28 3.56 2.28
CA LYS A 36 11.22 2.48 1.92
C LYS A 36 10.64 1.12 2.23
N GLU A 37 9.99 0.96 3.38
CA GLU A 37 9.37 -0.30 3.79
C GLU A 37 8.32 -0.76 2.76
N VAL A 38 7.46 0.17 2.31
CA VAL A 38 6.43 -0.15 1.30
C VAL A 38 7.08 -0.56 -0.03
N ILE A 39 8.12 0.16 -0.48
CA ILE A 39 8.83 -0.17 -1.72
C ILE A 39 9.45 -1.57 -1.64
N GLU A 40 10.13 -1.90 -0.54
CA GLU A 40 10.75 -3.21 -0.35
C GLU A 40 9.71 -4.36 -0.37
N ILE A 41 8.53 -4.15 0.22
CA ILE A 41 7.44 -5.14 0.19
C ILE A 41 6.92 -5.28 -1.25
N MET A 42 6.72 -4.17 -1.96
CA MET A 42 6.26 -4.17 -3.35
C MET A 42 7.24 -4.88 -4.28
N GLU A 43 8.55 -4.68 -4.12
CA GLU A 43 9.58 -5.35 -4.90
C GLU A 43 9.56 -6.87 -4.68
N LYS A 44 9.42 -7.32 -3.43
CA LYS A 44 9.31 -8.76 -3.10
C LYS A 44 8.06 -9.44 -3.67
N MET A 45 7.00 -8.69 -3.93
CA MET A 45 5.76 -9.21 -4.54
C MET A 45 5.80 -9.20 -6.08
N ALA A 46 6.80 -8.56 -6.68
CA ALA A 46 6.98 -8.51 -8.13
C ALA A 46 7.88 -9.63 -8.68
N GLU A 47 8.56 -10.38 -7.80
CA GLU A 47 9.21 -11.67 -8.11
C GLU A 47 8.19 -12.80 -8.23
#